data_AF-A0AA37N4M0-F1
#
_entry.id   AF-A0AA37N4M0-F1
#
_cell.length_a   1.000
_cell.length_b   1.000
_cell.length_c   1.000
_cell.angle_alpha   90.00
_cell.angle_beta   90.00
_cell.angle_gamma   90.00
#
_symmetry.space_group_name_H-M   'P 1'
#
loop_
_entity.id
_entity.type
_entity.pdbx_description
1 polymer ?
#
loop_
_entity_poly.entity_id
_entity_poly.type
_entity_poly.pdbx_seq_one_letter_code
_entity_poly.pdbx_strand_id
1 'polypeptide(L)'
;MDIANRWVALAFNTWDENGIAHMYQPINQKYEDSQEDAPVNIGSQTPVLKRNALDNLDLAAECVLHFAKTGELYPNLKWEEAE
;
A
#
# COMPACT_ATOMS: atom_id res chain seq x y z
N MET A 1 -6.81 -4.19 -2.40
CA MET A 1 -5.63 -4.98 -1.99
C MET A 1 -5.49 -6.08 -3.01
N ASP A 2 -4.30 -6.19 -3.57
CA ASP A 2 -3.96 -7.15 -4.61
C ASP A 2 -2.74 -7.95 -4.16
N ILE A 3 -2.78 -9.28 -4.31
CA ILE A 3 -1.70 -10.19 -3.89
C ILE A 3 -1.26 -11.05 -5.07
N ALA A 4 0.02 -11.01 -5.40
CA ALA A 4 0.62 -11.95 -6.35
C ALA A 4 2.11 -12.11 -6.06
N ASN A 5 2.66 -13.28 -6.40
CA ASN A 5 4.10 -13.55 -6.28
C ASN A 5 4.71 -13.29 -4.89
N ARG A 6 3.91 -13.46 -3.82
CA ARG A 6 4.27 -13.14 -2.41
C ARG A 6 4.46 -11.65 -2.12
N TRP A 7 3.93 -10.79 -2.97
CA TRP A 7 3.86 -9.35 -2.78
C TRP A 7 2.41 -8.90 -2.66
N VAL A 8 2.23 -7.80 -1.94
CA VAL A 8 0.92 -7.18 -1.73
C VAL A 8 0.98 -5.70 -2.11
N ALA A 9 0.08 -5.28 -2.99
CA ALA A 9 -0.25 -3.87 -3.17
C ALA A 9 -1.38 -3.48 -2.20
N LEU A 10 -1.09 -2.50 -1.34
CA LEU A 10 -2.06 -1.89 -0.45
C LEU A 10 -2.33 -0.45 -0.91
N ALA A 11 -3.60 -0.07 -0.90
CA ALA A 11 -4.04 1.30 -1.11
C ALA A 11 -5.11 1.63 -0.07
N PHE A 12 -4.89 2.72 0.66
CA PHE A 12 -5.87 3.29 1.56
C PHE A 12 -6.50 4.51 0.88
N ASN A 13 -7.80 4.44 0.63
CA ASN A 13 -8.54 5.51 -0.05
C ASN A 13 -9.41 6.22 0.98
N THR A 14 -9.36 7.55 0.99
CA THR A 14 -10.16 8.39 1.87
C THR A 14 -10.59 9.67 1.16
N TRP A 15 -11.48 10.44 1.79
CA TRP A 15 -11.90 11.76 1.35
C TRP A 15 -11.66 12.76 2.47
N ASP A 16 -11.15 13.95 2.14
CA ASP A 16 -11.05 15.05 3.10
C ASP A 16 -12.42 15.73 3.33
N GLU A 17 -12.43 16.74 4.20
CA GLU A 17 -13.62 17.54 4.50
C GLU A 17 -14.18 18.32 3.29
N ASN A 18 -13.35 18.55 2.26
CA ASN A 18 -13.74 19.22 1.02
C ASN A 18 -14.26 18.23 -0.04
N GLY A 19 -14.23 16.92 0.25
CA GLY A 19 -14.59 15.86 -0.69
C GLY A 19 -13.49 15.54 -1.71
N ILE A 20 -12.26 15.99 -1.48
CA ILE A 20 -11.08 15.64 -2.29
C ILE A 20 -10.68 14.21 -1.94
N ALA A 21 -10.51 13.38 -2.97
CA ALA A 21 -10.08 12.00 -2.80
C ALA A 21 -8.56 11.93 -2.59
N HIS A 22 -8.15 11.17 -1.59
CA HIS A 22 -6.74 10.90 -1.28
C HIS A 22 -6.49 9.39 -1.31
N MET A 23 -5.35 8.99 -1.86
CA MET A 23 -4.89 7.61 -1.85
C MET A 23 -3.52 7.54 -1.19
N TYR A 24 -3.38 6.67 -0.20
CA TYR A 24 -2.11 6.43 0.48
C TYR A 24 -1.60 5.03 0.19
N GLN A 25 -0.30 4.92 -0.06
CA GLN A 25 0.42 3.68 -0.31
C GLN A 25 1.53 3.50 0.74
N PRO A 26 1.87 2.26 1.11
CA PRO A 26 2.92 2.04 2.09
C PRO A 26 4.28 2.42 1.50
N ILE A 27 5.23 2.80 2.35
CA ILE A 27 6.65 2.87 1.98
C ILE A 27 7.34 1.60 2.51
N ASN A 28 7.71 0.71 1.60
CA ASN A 28 8.52 -0.46 1.93
C ASN A 28 9.97 -0.03 2.16
N GLN A 29 10.39 0.05 3.42
CA GLN A 29 11.73 0.52 3.81
C GLN A 29 12.87 -0.28 3.16
N LYS A 30 12.66 -1.56 2.84
CA LYS A 30 13.68 -2.38 2.15
C LYS A 30 13.93 -1.91 0.71
N TYR A 31 12.99 -1.17 0.12
CA TYR A 31 12.99 -0.73 -1.26
C TYR A 31 12.66 0.77 -1.37
N GLU A 32 12.92 1.59 -0.35
CA GLU A 32 12.48 3.01 -0.25
C GLU A 32 12.85 3.82 -1.50
N ASP A 33 14.05 3.62 -2.05
CA ASP A 33 14.55 4.32 -3.24
C ASP A 33 14.27 3.59 -4.58
N SER A 34 13.66 2.40 -4.54
CA SER A 34 13.47 1.55 -5.72
C SER A 34 12.46 2.13 -6.69
N GLN A 35 12.89 2.29 -7.95
CA GLN A 35 12.03 2.64 -9.09
C GLN A 35 11.58 1.41 -9.90
N GLU A 36 11.93 0.20 -9.45
CA GLU A 36 11.50 -1.03 -10.10
C GLU A 36 10.05 -1.38 -9.76
N ASP A 37 9.34 -1.97 -10.72
CA ASP A 37 8.01 -2.52 -10.51
C ASP A 37 8.03 -3.69 -9.52
N ALA A 38 7.04 -3.72 -8.64
CA ALA A 38 6.74 -4.86 -7.80
C ALA A 38 6.18 -6.00 -8.67
N PRO A 39 6.41 -7.27 -8.29
CA PRO A 39 5.92 -8.41 -9.05
C PRO A 39 4.41 -8.65 -8.85
N VAL A 40 3.71 -7.78 -8.12
CA VAL A 40 2.25 -7.80 -8.03
C VAL A 40 1.69 -7.24 -9.34
N ASN A 41 1.15 -8.13 -10.17
CA ASN A 41 0.54 -7.78 -11.45
C ASN A 41 -0.79 -8.52 -11.56
N ILE A 42 -1.90 -7.78 -11.42
CA ILE A 42 -3.26 -8.32 -11.52
C ILE A 42 -3.98 -7.61 -12.67
N GLY A 43 -3.86 -8.20 -13.87
CA GLY A 43 -4.58 -7.76 -15.07
C GLY A 43 -4.05 -6.43 -15.63
N SER A 44 -4.97 -5.52 -15.99
CA SER A 44 -4.66 -4.23 -16.63
C SER A 44 -4.40 -3.09 -15.63
N GLN A 45 -4.08 -3.39 -14.37
CA GLN A 45 -3.76 -2.36 -13.38
C GLN A 45 -2.43 -1.66 -13.72
N THR A 46 -2.35 -0.37 -13.40
CA THR A 46 -1.10 0.38 -13.44
C THR A 46 -0.06 -0.33 -12.55
N PRO A 47 1.17 -0.55 -13.03
CA PRO A 47 2.22 -1.15 -12.23
C PRO A 47 2.44 -0.40 -10.91
N VAL A 48 2.63 -1.15 -9.82
CA VAL A 48 2.96 -0.62 -8.50
C VAL A 48 4.46 -0.78 -8.29
N LEU A 49 5.15 0.26 -7.86
CA LEU A 49 6.58 0.19 -7.58
C LEU A 49 6.85 -0.69 -6.35
N LYS A 50 8.04 -1.31 -6.28
CA LYS A 50 8.48 -2.06 -5.09
C LYS A 50 8.48 -1.21 -3.82
N ARG A 51 8.77 0.09 -3.91
CA ARG A 51 8.67 1.02 -2.77
C ARG A 51 7.23 1.12 -2.23
N ASN A 52 6.22 0.90 -3.08
CA ASN A 52 4.79 1.03 -2.76
C ASN A 52 4.06 -0.31 -2.52
N ALA A 53 4.80 -1.43 -2.49
CA ALA A 53 4.26 -2.76 -2.26
C ALA A 53 5.04 -3.48 -1.16
N LEU A 54 4.39 -4.39 -0.45
CA LEU A 54 5.00 -5.14 0.65
C LEU A 54 5.36 -6.56 0.21
N ASP A 55 6.60 -6.97 0.47
CA ASP A 55 7.07 -8.37 0.36
C ASP A 55 6.97 -9.13 1.69
N ASN A 56 6.58 -8.44 2.77
CA ASN A 56 6.24 -9.02 4.07
C ASN A 56 4.73 -9.17 4.22
N LEU A 57 4.21 -10.39 4.04
CA LEU A 57 2.78 -10.69 4.11
C LEU A 57 2.19 -10.55 5.52
N ASP A 58 2.98 -10.80 6.56
CA ASP A 58 2.53 -10.66 7.95
C ASP A 58 2.29 -9.18 8.28
N LEU A 59 3.22 -8.31 7.86
CA LEU A 59 3.05 -6.86 7.97
C LEU A 59 1.83 -6.36 7.18
N ALA A 60 1.61 -6.88 5.96
CA ALA A 60 0.42 -6.54 5.19
C ALA A 60 -0.87 -6.95 5.91
N ALA A 61 -0.89 -8.13 6.55
CA ALA A 61 -2.01 -8.59 7.35
C ALA A 61 -2.25 -7.72 8.59
N GLU A 62 -1.19 -7.27 9.28
CA GLU A 62 -1.30 -6.31 10.39
C GLU A 62 -1.94 -4.99 9.93
N CYS A 63 -1.56 -4.49 8.76
CA CYS A 63 -2.13 -3.27 8.20
C CYS A 63 -3.64 -3.40 7.96
N VAL A 64 -4.05 -4.49 7.30
CA VAL A 64 -5.48 -4.76 7.03
C VAL A 64 -6.26 -4.97 8.32
N LEU A 65 -5.69 -5.70 9.28
CA LEU A 65 -6.32 -5.94 10.58
C LEU A 65 -6.50 -4.64 11.38
N HIS A 66 -5.50 -3.75 11.35
CA HIS A 66 -5.60 -2.45 12.00
C HIS A 66 -6.72 -1.63 11.38
N PHE A 67 -6.70 -1.46 10.04
CA PHE A 67 -7.74 -0.74 9.31
C PHE A 67 -9.15 -1.31 9.59
N ALA A 68 -9.31 -2.63 9.56
CA ALA A 68 -10.60 -3.26 9.84
C ALA A 68 -11.13 -2.98 11.26
N LYS A 69 -10.25 -2.66 12.22
CA LYS A 69 -10.61 -2.35 13.61
C LYS A 69 -10.84 -0.87 13.85
N THR A 70 -10.08 0.00 13.19
CA THR A 70 -10.01 1.44 13.54
C THR A 70 -10.50 2.35 12.42
N GLY A 71 -10.48 1.89 11.17
CA GLY A 71 -10.66 2.74 10.00
C GLY A 71 -9.41 3.55 9.63
N GLU A 72 -8.29 3.37 10.35
CA GLU A 72 -7.09 4.21 10.24
C GLU A 72 -5.92 3.48 9.55
N LEU A 73 -4.91 4.25 9.13
CA LEU A 73 -3.64 3.72 8.66
C LEU A 73 -2.85 3.02 9.78
N TYR A 74 -2.11 1.97 9.42
CA TYR A 74 -1.28 1.28 10.41
C TYR A 74 -0.11 2.17 10.86
N PRO A 75 0.00 2.51 12.16
CA PRO A 75 0.92 3.56 12.62
C PRO A 75 2.40 3.15 12.61
N ASN A 76 2.70 1.84 12.58
CA ASN A 76 4.08 1.34 12.57
C ASN A 76 4.65 1.16 11.16
N LEU A 77 3.95 1.68 10.14
CA LEU A 77 4.39 1.69 8.75
C LEU A 77 4.34 3.14 8.25
N LYS A 78 5.34 3.54 7.47
CA LYS A 78 5.29 4.83 6.77
C LYS A 78 4.34 4.70 5.59
N TRP A 79 3.57 5.75 5.34
CA TRP A 79 2.66 5.87 4.21
C TRP A 79 2.96 7.16 3.46
N GLU A 80 2.82 7.12 2.13
CA GLU A 80 2.89 8.31 1.29
C GLU A 80 1.60 8.46 0.50
N GLU A 81 1.22 9.71 0.25
CA GLU A 81 0.12 10.03 -0.63
C GLU A 81 0.57 9.81 -2.07
N ALA A 82 -0.23 9.09 -2.84
CA ALA A 82 0.00 8.91 -4.27
C ALA A 82 -0.38 10.20 -5.01
N GLU A 83 0.49 10.61 -5.95
CA GLU A 83 0.27 11.76 -6.84
C GLU A 83 -0.80 11.49 -7.91
#